data_AF-A0A1R1ESI7-F1
#
_entry.id   AF-A0A1R1ESI7-F1
#
_cell.length_a   1.000
_cell.length_b   1.000
_cell.length_c   1.000
_cell.angle_alpha   90.00
_cell.angle_beta   90.00
_cell.angle_gamma   90.00
#
_symmetry.space_group_name_H-M   'P 1'
#
loop_
_entity.id
_entity.type
_entity.pdbx_description
1 polymer ?
#
loop_
_entity_poly.entity_id
_entity_poly.type
_entity_poly.pdbx_seq_one_letter_code
_entity_poly.pdbx_strand_id
1 'polypeptide(L)'
;MKVYGKLALLVVFAVLLLTGCGKGDKNALSVFMIDNQSDPSQVYEKVQDKLQEVMGPDLKVKVSASPIYNPEKLMVEYAAGGHDIIFLPEDDMKNYAKMGGHTVLDSYFDPKKYPDGVFASNEEKEDGTTDTTEHLYGIPVREMKFFKDQKYVPEKLYATIPISAKSVDNAVKALKALTE
;
A
#
# COMPACT_ATOMS: atom_id res chain seq x y z
N MET A 1 0.83 38.03 38.09
CA MET A 1 0.36 36.63 38.03
C MET A 1 -0.77 36.34 37.02
N LYS A 2 -1.39 37.34 36.37
CA LYS A 2 -2.50 37.11 35.41
C LYS A 2 -2.09 36.71 33.97
N VAL A 3 -0.82 36.91 33.59
CA VAL A 3 -0.34 36.69 32.21
C VAL A 3 0.09 35.24 31.97
N TYR A 4 0.68 34.59 32.98
CA TYR A 4 1.12 33.19 32.90
C TYR A 4 -0.03 32.19 32.81
N GLY A 5 -1.20 32.50 33.40
CA GLY A 5 -2.38 31.64 33.28
C GLY A 5 -2.99 31.63 31.87
N LYS A 6 -2.92 32.74 31.14
CA LYS A 6 -3.39 32.82 29.74
C LYS A 6 -2.42 32.16 28.76
N LEU A 7 -1.12 32.26 29.02
CA LEU A 7 -0.09 31.63 28.19
C LEU A 7 -0.07 30.11 28.37
N ALA A 8 -0.25 29.61 29.61
CA ALA A 8 -0.33 28.17 29.89
C ALA A 8 -1.57 27.52 29.25
N LEU A 9 -2.72 28.20 29.25
CA LEU A 9 -3.96 27.68 28.63
C LEU A 9 -3.84 27.54 27.10
N LEU A 10 -3.11 28.46 26.45
CA LEU A 10 -2.92 28.48 24.99
C LEU A 10 -1.95 27.38 24.54
N VAL A 11 -0.91 27.09 25.34
CA VAL A 11 0.02 25.98 25.10
C VAL A 11 -0.67 24.63 25.29
N VAL A 12 -1.52 24.47 26.30
CA VAL A 12 -2.30 23.24 26.51
C VAL A 12 -3.31 23.00 25.37
N PHE A 13 -3.93 24.06 24.84
CA PHE A 13 -4.83 23.96 23.69
C PHE A 13 -4.09 23.60 22.39
N ALA A 14 -2.87 24.11 22.20
CA ALA A 14 -2.03 23.75 21.06
C ALA A 14 -1.54 22.29 21.12
N VAL A 15 -1.24 21.77 22.31
CA VAL A 15 -0.84 20.35 22.49
C VAL A 15 -2.01 19.40 22.24
N LEU A 16 -3.26 19.80 22.55
CA LEU A 16 -4.45 19.01 22.22
C LEU A 16 -4.71 18.93 20.71
N LEU A 17 -4.45 20.01 19.95
CA LEU A 17 -4.57 20.01 18.49
C LEU A 17 -3.52 19.12 17.80
N LEU A 18 -2.36 18.89 18.43
CA LEU A 18 -1.32 17.99 17.90
C LEU A 18 -1.67 16.51 18.04
N THR A 19 -2.66 16.15 18.87
CA THR A 19 -3.14 14.76 18.96
C THR A 19 -4.12 14.37 17.84
N GLY A 20 -4.48 15.32 16.96
CA GLY A 20 -5.42 15.12 15.86
C GLY A 20 -4.81 14.69 14.52
N CYS A 21 -3.47 14.68 14.38
CA CYS A 21 -2.79 14.20 13.18
C CYS A 21 -2.11 12.88 13.47
N GLY A 22 -2.61 11.78 12.90
CA GLY A 22 -1.84 10.53 12.81
C GLY A 22 -2.59 9.26 13.17
N LYS A 23 -3.79 9.35 13.74
CA LYS A 23 -4.67 8.18 13.84
C LYS A 23 -5.43 8.05 12.53
N GLY A 24 -4.75 7.49 11.52
CA GLY A 24 -5.41 7.09 10.28
C GLY A 24 -6.66 6.27 10.63
N ASP A 25 -7.76 6.58 9.96
CA ASP A 25 -9.05 5.96 10.23
C ASP A 25 -8.90 4.45 10.07
N LYS A 26 -9.07 3.69 11.17
CA LYS A 26 -9.00 2.23 11.15
C LYS A 26 -10.13 1.63 10.31
N ASN A 27 -11.12 2.44 9.95
CA ASN A 27 -12.26 2.06 9.14
C ASN A 27 -12.16 2.57 7.69
N ALA A 28 -10.94 2.62 7.15
CA ALA A 28 -10.69 2.98 5.76
C ALA A 28 -9.69 2.05 5.10
N LEU A 29 -9.90 1.76 3.82
CA LEU A 29 -8.94 1.10 2.94
C LEU A 29 -8.25 2.18 2.09
N SER A 30 -6.94 2.32 2.24
CA SER A 30 -6.14 3.26 1.47
C SER A 30 -5.28 2.54 0.44
N VAL A 31 -5.34 3.00 -0.80
CA VAL A 31 -4.57 2.47 -1.93
C VAL A 31 -3.79 3.60 -2.58
N PHE A 32 -2.53 3.34 -2.89
CA PHE A 32 -1.70 4.24 -3.67
C PHE A 32 -1.15 3.56 -4.92
N MET A 33 -1.13 4.28 -6.03
CA MET A 33 -0.65 3.77 -7.32
C MET A 33 0.42 4.69 -7.89
N ILE A 34 1.56 4.13 -8.25
CA ILE A 34 2.62 4.82 -8.99
C ILE A 34 3.28 3.83 -9.94
N ASP A 35 3.56 4.28 -11.15
CA ASP A 35 4.23 3.46 -12.16
C ASP A 35 5.22 4.34 -12.92
N ASN A 36 6.33 3.74 -13.36
CA ASN A 36 7.34 4.37 -14.21
C ASN A 36 7.18 4.01 -15.70
N GLN A 37 6.24 3.12 -16.06
CA GLN A 37 5.99 2.70 -17.45
C GLN A 37 4.60 3.09 -17.99
N SER A 38 3.63 3.30 -17.13
CA SER A 38 2.27 3.69 -17.49
C SER A 38 1.74 4.80 -16.59
N ASP A 39 0.58 5.36 -16.92
CA ASP A 39 -0.08 6.39 -16.13
C ASP A 39 -1.25 5.79 -15.32
N PRO A 40 -1.10 5.60 -13.99
CA PRO A 40 -2.16 5.02 -13.17
C PRO A 40 -3.38 5.93 -13.03
N SER A 41 -3.28 7.23 -13.39
CA SER A 41 -4.42 8.16 -13.36
C SER A 41 -5.55 7.74 -14.32
N GLN A 42 -5.25 6.86 -15.28
CA GLN A 42 -6.22 6.33 -16.24
C GLN A 42 -7.20 5.32 -15.64
N VAL A 43 -6.88 4.73 -14.48
CA VAL A 43 -7.66 3.60 -13.92
C VAL A 43 -8.00 3.73 -12.43
N TYR A 44 -7.32 4.63 -11.69
CA TYR A 44 -7.46 4.69 -10.22
C TYR A 44 -8.89 4.93 -9.72
N GLU A 45 -9.70 5.75 -10.41
CA GLU A 45 -11.11 5.97 -10.06
C GLU A 45 -11.92 4.67 -10.19
N LYS A 46 -11.67 3.91 -11.24
CA LYS A 46 -12.34 2.62 -11.46
C LYS A 46 -11.93 1.59 -10.40
N VAL A 47 -10.65 1.60 -10.00
CA VAL A 47 -10.18 0.78 -8.88
C VAL A 47 -10.92 1.18 -7.60
N GLN A 48 -11.07 2.48 -7.34
CA GLN A 48 -11.81 2.97 -6.17
C GLN A 48 -13.25 2.49 -6.18
N ASP A 49 -13.95 2.66 -7.30
CA ASP A 49 -15.35 2.27 -7.44
C ASP A 49 -15.54 0.77 -7.21
N LYS A 50 -14.69 -0.06 -7.84
CA LYS A 50 -14.71 -1.52 -7.67
C LYS A 50 -14.47 -1.92 -6.21
N LEU A 51 -13.47 -1.32 -5.58
CA LEU A 51 -13.14 -1.64 -4.20
C LEU A 51 -14.23 -1.13 -3.24
N GLN A 52 -14.82 0.03 -3.48
CA GLN A 52 -15.92 0.56 -2.67
C GLN A 52 -17.16 -0.33 -2.77
N GLU A 53 -17.49 -0.85 -3.95
CA GLU A 53 -18.55 -1.84 -4.16
C GLU A 53 -18.32 -3.10 -3.30
N VAL A 54 -17.09 -3.62 -3.29
CA VAL A 54 -16.70 -4.85 -2.57
C VAL A 54 -16.66 -4.65 -1.05
N MET A 55 -16.26 -3.46 -0.60
CA MET A 55 -16.12 -3.14 0.81
C MET A 55 -17.43 -2.72 1.46
N GLY A 56 -18.44 -2.35 0.66
CA GLY A 56 -19.72 -1.87 1.15
C GLY A 56 -19.65 -0.39 1.58
N PRO A 57 -20.80 0.20 1.95
CA PRO A 57 -20.92 1.64 2.16
C PRO A 57 -20.26 2.15 3.45
N ASP A 58 -20.03 1.27 4.43
CA ASP A 58 -19.57 1.67 5.78
C ASP A 58 -18.05 1.82 5.88
N LEU A 59 -17.30 1.15 5.00
CA LEU A 59 -15.85 1.22 4.95
C LEU A 59 -15.42 2.18 3.85
N LYS A 60 -14.67 3.22 4.23
CA LYS A 60 -14.23 4.25 3.29
C LYS A 60 -13.08 3.74 2.43
N VAL A 61 -13.25 3.67 1.12
CA VAL A 61 -12.15 3.39 0.19
C VAL A 61 -11.58 4.71 -0.33
N LYS A 62 -10.24 4.83 -0.29
CA LYS A 62 -9.52 5.94 -0.90
C LYS A 62 -8.41 5.39 -1.78
N VAL A 63 -8.53 5.61 -3.08
CA VAL A 63 -7.46 5.31 -4.05
C VAL A 63 -6.86 6.61 -4.52
N SER A 64 -5.55 6.65 -4.62
CA SER A 64 -4.82 7.79 -5.17
C SER A 64 -3.74 7.30 -6.13
N ALA A 65 -3.46 8.10 -7.15
CA ALA A 65 -2.44 7.81 -8.15
C ALA A 65 -1.47 8.99 -8.29
N SER A 66 -0.19 8.67 -8.50
CA SER A 66 0.79 9.64 -8.97
C SER A 66 0.90 9.52 -10.50
N PRO A 67 0.58 10.58 -11.26
CA PRO A 67 0.68 10.54 -12.73
C PRO A 67 2.14 10.55 -13.21
N ILE A 68 3.07 10.94 -12.34
CA ILE A 68 4.51 10.98 -12.62
C ILE A 68 5.20 10.12 -11.58
N TYR A 69 6.07 9.22 -12.04
CA TYR A 69 6.97 8.46 -11.19
C TYR A 69 7.98 9.38 -10.52
N ASN A 70 8.10 9.24 -9.20
CA ASN A 70 9.12 9.91 -8.42
C ASN A 70 9.50 9.00 -7.23
N PRO A 71 10.76 8.58 -7.11
CA PRO A 71 11.19 7.65 -6.08
C PRO A 71 11.13 8.26 -4.67
N GLU A 72 11.39 9.56 -4.52
CA GLU A 72 11.29 10.24 -3.22
C GLU A 72 9.84 10.25 -2.70
N LYS A 73 8.88 10.46 -3.60
CA LYS A 73 7.46 10.37 -3.29
C LYS A 73 7.09 8.95 -2.89
N LEU A 74 7.50 7.94 -3.66
CA LEU A 74 7.22 6.54 -3.32
C LEU A 74 7.76 6.19 -1.93
N MET A 75 8.97 6.64 -1.59
CA MET A 75 9.55 6.47 -0.26
C MET A 75 8.70 7.13 0.84
N VAL A 76 8.21 8.36 0.60
CA VAL A 76 7.32 9.07 1.54
C VAL A 76 6.00 8.32 1.72
N GLU A 77 5.40 7.81 0.64
CA GLU A 77 4.14 7.08 0.70
C GLU A 77 4.31 5.72 1.42
N TYR A 78 5.45 5.05 1.28
CA TYR A 78 5.80 3.86 2.08
C TYR A 78 5.98 4.17 3.56
N ALA A 79 6.73 5.23 3.88
CA ALA A 79 7.08 5.55 5.27
C ALA A 79 5.93 6.19 6.06
N ALA A 80 5.11 7.02 5.41
CA ALA A 80 4.15 7.89 6.07
C ALA A 80 2.75 7.90 5.41
N GLY A 81 2.59 7.36 4.20
CA GLY A 81 1.31 7.35 3.48
C GLY A 81 0.24 6.51 4.16
N GLY A 82 0.65 5.50 4.95
CA GLY A 82 -0.26 4.67 5.74
C GLY A 82 -1.27 3.91 4.86
N HIS A 83 -0.80 3.47 3.70
CA HIS A 83 -1.55 2.72 2.70
C HIS A 83 -1.63 1.23 3.05
N ASP A 84 -2.77 0.63 2.71
CA ASP A 84 -3.00 -0.80 2.87
C ASP A 84 -2.56 -1.58 1.62
N ILE A 85 -2.61 -0.94 0.44
CA ILE A 85 -2.10 -1.49 -0.81
C ILE A 85 -1.28 -0.42 -1.53
N ILE A 86 -0.11 -0.81 -2.02
CA ILE A 86 0.69 0.02 -2.92
C ILE A 86 0.91 -0.73 -4.24
N PHE A 87 0.56 -0.06 -5.34
CA PHE A 87 0.93 -0.45 -6.69
C PHE A 87 2.22 0.27 -7.06
N LEU A 88 3.28 -0.49 -7.33
CA LEU A 88 4.62 0.04 -7.58
C LEU A 88 5.40 -0.78 -8.63
N PRO A 89 6.42 -0.18 -9.28
CA PRO A 89 7.26 -0.89 -10.23
C PRO A 89 7.98 -2.09 -9.63
N GLU A 90 8.30 -3.06 -10.49
CA GLU A 90 8.99 -4.30 -10.14
C GLU A 90 10.27 -4.09 -9.30
N ASP A 91 11.13 -3.16 -9.73
CA ASP A 91 12.42 -2.93 -9.07
C ASP A 91 12.23 -2.32 -7.67
N ASP A 92 11.28 -1.39 -7.53
CA ASP A 92 10.92 -0.83 -6.23
C ASP A 92 10.32 -1.90 -5.32
N MET A 93 9.42 -2.73 -5.85
CA MET A 93 8.86 -3.85 -5.09
C MET A 93 9.96 -4.74 -4.52
N LYS A 94 10.88 -5.20 -5.37
CA LYS A 94 11.99 -6.07 -4.94
C LYS A 94 12.90 -5.39 -3.92
N ASN A 95 13.14 -4.09 -4.07
CA ASN A 95 13.97 -3.34 -3.13
C ASN A 95 13.30 -3.14 -1.77
N TYR A 96 12.00 -2.85 -1.71
CA TYR A 96 11.29 -2.74 -0.45
C TYR A 96 11.15 -4.08 0.26
N ALA A 97 10.96 -5.18 -0.47
CA ALA A 97 10.95 -6.52 0.10
C ALA A 97 12.28 -6.90 0.76
N LYS A 98 13.43 -6.52 0.19
CA LYS A 98 14.77 -6.69 0.82
C LYS A 98 14.91 -6.00 2.17
N MET A 99 14.07 -5.00 2.42
CA MET A 99 14.05 -4.24 3.67
C MET A 99 12.91 -4.68 4.61
N GLY A 100 12.31 -5.85 4.37
CA GLY A 100 11.16 -6.34 5.15
C GLY A 100 9.89 -5.51 4.95
N GLY A 101 9.78 -4.76 3.85
CA GLY A 101 8.72 -3.78 3.63
C GLY A 101 7.35 -4.35 3.26
N HIS A 102 7.25 -5.65 2.97
CA HIS A 102 6.05 -6.29 2.44
C HIS A 102 5.56 -7.46 3.28
N THR A 103 4.26 -7.62 3.29
CA THR A 103 3.60 -8.81 3.84
C THR A 103 3.74 -9.99 2.86
N VAL A 104 4.12 -11.16 3.36
CA VAL A 104 4.11 -12.42 2.60
C VAL A 104 2.67 -12.83 2.28
N LEU A 105 2.39 -13.16 1.03
CA LEU A 105 1.05 -13.43 0.51
C LEU A 105 0.70 -14.92 0.36
N ASP A 106 1.63 -15.82 0.66
CA ASP A 106 1.51 -17.28 0.45
C ASP A 106 0.28 -17.90 1.11
N SER A 107 -0.16 -17.39 2.26
CA SER A 107 -1.35 -17.87 2.95
C SER A 107 -2.68 -17.42 2.33
N TYR A 108 -2.63 -16.46 1.40
CA TYR A 108 -3.81 -15.80 0.85
C TYR A 108 -4.00 -16.09 -0.65
N PHE A 109 -2.90 -16.31 -1.36
CA PHE A 109 -2.84 -16.54 -2.80
C PHE A 109 -1.93 -17.73 -3.12
N ASP A 110 -2.23 -18.47 -4.18
CA ASP A 110 -1.36 -19.54 -4.67
C ASP A 110 -0.14 -18.94 -5.38
N PRO A 111 1.10 -19.07 -4.84
CA PRO A 111 2.30 -18.50 -5.44
C PRO A 111 2.55 -18.98 -6.86
N LYS A 112 2.09 -20.19 -7.21
CA LYS A 112 2.27 -20.77 -8.55
C LYS A 112 1.50 -20.01 -9.63
N LYS A 113 0.46 -19.27 -9.27
CA LYS A 113 -0.30 -18.43 -10.20
C LYS A 113 0.40 -17.11 -10.51
N TYR A 114 1.35 -16.70 -9.67
CA TYR A 114 2.00 -15.39 -9.73
C TYR A 114 3.51 -15.53 -9.64
N PRO A 115 4.16 -16.34 -10.50
CA PRO A 115 5.58 -16.65 -10.39
C PRO A 115 6.46 -15.39 -10.40
N ASP A 116 6.08 -14.35 -11.15
CA ASP A 116 6.86 -13.10 -11.24
C ASP A 116 6.77 -12.23 -9.98
N GLY A 117 5.88 -12.57 -9.06
CA GLY A 117 5.77 -11.97 -7.72
C GLY A 117 6.47 -12.79 -6.63
N VAL A 118 6.99 -13.96 -6.98
CA VAL A 118 7.70 -14.87 -6.07
C VAL A 118 9.19 -14.62 -6.19
N PHE A 119 9.83 -14.29 -5.07
CA PHE A 119 11.28 -14.10 -5.00
C PHE A 119 11.74 -14.19 -3.55
N ALA A 120 13.05 -14.40 -3.32
CA ALA A 120 13.63 -14.29 -1.99
C ALA A 120 13.78 -12.81 -1.61
N SER A 121 13.29 -12.43 -0.43
CA SER A 121 13.47 -11.04 0.06
C SER A 121 14.94 -10.72 0.23
N ASN A 122 15.77 -11.68 0.65
CA ASN A 122 17.15 -11.43 1.07
C ASN A 122 17.24 -10.38 2.18
N GLU A 123 16.21 -10.32 3.04
CA GLU A 123 16.21 -9.49 4.24
C GLU A 123 17.25 -10.02 5.23
N GLU A 124 18.07 -9.12 5.79
CA GLU A 124 19.02 -9.45 6.85
C GLU A 124 18.29 -9.44 8.21
N LYS A 125 18.39 -10.56 8.93
CA LYS A 125 17.80 -10.77 10.25
C LYS A 125 18.75 -10.25 11.34
N GLU A 126 18.21 -10.04 12.54
CA GLU A 126 18.98 -9.56 13.69
C GLU A 126 20.16 -10.47 14.08
N ASP A 127 20.11 -11.76 13.72
CA ASP A 127 21.16 -12.74 13.96
C ASP A 127 22.27 -12.74 12.88
N GLY A 128 22.21 -11.81 11.91
CA GLY A 128 23.15 -11.70 10.79
C GLY A 128 22.91 -12.73 9.68
N THR A 129 21.82 -13.50 9.74
CA THR A 129 21.43 -14.39 8.65
C THR A 129 20.59 -13.66 7.61
N THR A 130 20.61 -14.14 6.36
CA THR A 130 19.81 -13.60 5.27
C THR A 130 18.64 -14.53 4.95
N ASP A 131 17.44 -13.97 4.82
CA ASP A 131 16.28 -14.73 4.38
C ASP A 131 16.33 -15.03 2.88
N THR A 132 16.72 -16.26 2.53
CA THR A 132 16.79 -16.73 1.14
C THR A 132 15.55 -17.53 0.73
N THR A 133 14.51 -17.56 1.56
CA THR A 133 13.27 -18.30 1.23
C THR A 133 12.43 -17.50 0.25
N GLU A 134 11.97 -18.17 -0.80
CA GLU A 134 11.11 -17.56 -1.82
C GLU A 134 9.67 -17.48 -1.33
N HIS A 135 9.09 -16.29 -1.43
CA HIS A 135 7.71 -16.02 -1.04
C HIS A 135 7.05 -15.12 -2.08
N LEU A 136 5.72 -15.18 -2.16
CA LEU A 136 4.93 -14.23 -2.94
C LEU A 136 4.82 -12.91 -2.18
N TYR A 137 5.38 -11.84 -2.74
CA TYR A 137 5.34 -10.49 -2.13
C TYR A 137 4.43 -9.52 -2.88
N GLY A 138 4.16 -9.77 -4.16
CA GLY A 138 3.33 -8.89 -4.97
C GLY A 138 2.57 -9.64 -6.05
N ILE A 139 1.37 -9.15 -6.37
CA ILE A 139 0.56 -9.68 -7.46
C ILE A 139 0.80 -8.83 -8.72
N PRO A 140 1.26 -9.41 -9.84
CA PRO A 140 1.42 -8.68 -11.09
C PRO A 140 0.08 -8.10 -11.56
N VAL A 141 0.02 -6.79 -11.82
CA VAL A 141 -1.22 -6.11 -12.26
C VAL A 141 -1.70 -6.68 -13.59
N ARG A 142 -0.78 -7.00 -14.51
CA ARG A 142 -1.10 -7.66 -15.77
C ARG A 142 -1.83 -8.99 -15.61
N GLU A 143 -1.76 -9.65 -14.44
CA GLU A 143 -2.47 -10.91 -14.17
C GLU A 143 -3.84 -10.73 -13.55
N MET A 144 -4.15 -9.54 -13.03
CA MET A 144 -5.41 -9.24 -12.38
C MET A 144 -6.55 -9.09 -13.38
N LYS A 145 -7.64 -9.84 -13.16
CA LYS A 145 -8.80 -9.83 -14.06
C LYS A 145 -9.37 -8.42 -14.25
N PHE A 146 -9.53 -7.65 -13.17
CA PHE A 146 -10.09 -6.30 -13.22
C PHE A 146 -9.32 -5.40 -14.21
N PHE A 147 -7.98 -5.43 -14.13
CA PHE A 147 -7.12 -4.59 -14.95
C PHE A 147 -7.10 -5.03 -16.43
N LYS A 148 -7.16 -6.35 -16.69
CA LYS A 148 -7.40 -6.92 -18.03
C LYS A 148 -8.70 -6.40 -18.64
N ASP A 149 -9.80 -6.40 -17.88
CA ASP A 149 -11.10 -5.91 -18.34
C ASP A 149 -11.08 -4.40 -18.65
N GLN A 150 -10.30 -3.63 -17.90
CA GLN A 150 -10.11 -2.19 -18.12
C GLN A 150 -9.12 -1.86 -19.25
N LYS A 151 -8.48 -2.87 -19.87
CA LYS A 151 -7.42 -2.70 -20.88
C LYS A 151 -6.22 -1.90 -20.38
N TYR A 152 -5.98 -1.94 -19.07
CA TYR A 152 -4.81 -1.36 -18.43
C TYR A 152 -3.96 -2.52 -17.90
N VAL A 153 -2.96 -2.94 -18.68
CA VAL A 153 -2.16 -4.14 -18.40
C VAL A 153 -0.65 -3.81 -18.40
N PRO A 154 -0.20 -2.98 -17.45
CA PRO A 154 1.22 -2.64 -17.34
C PRO A 154 2.06 -3.89 -17.05
N GLU A 155 3.14 -4.06 -17.81
CA GLU A 155 3.97 -5.27 -17.72
C GLU A 155 4.73 -5.35 -16.40
N LYS A 156 5.17 -4.25 -15.81
CA LYS A 156 6.04 -4.26 -14.61
C LYS A 156 5.47 -3.57 -13.39
N LEU A 157 4.14 -3.55 -13.27
CA LEU A 157 3.45 -3.01 -12.09
C LEU A 157 2.94 -4.14 -11.21
N TYR A 158 3.14 -4.01 -9.90
CA TYR A 158 2.79 -5.03 -8.91
C TYR A 158 1.97 -4.41 -7.80
N ALA A 159 0.95 -5.12 -7.32
CA ALA A 159 0.22 -4.75 -6.12
C ALA A 159 0.81 -5.48 -4.91
N THR A 160 1.14 -4.72 -3.86
CA THR A 160 1.76 -5.23 -2.62
C THR A 160 0.99 -4.76 -1.41
N ILE A 161 1.15 -5.47 -0.29
CA ILE A 161 0.64 -5.05 1.03
C ILE A 161 1.86 -4.65 1.87
N PRO A 162 2.05 -3.35 2.16
CA PRO A 162 3.12 -2.91 3.05
C PRO A 162 2.96 -3.50 4.46
N ILE A 163 4.08 -3.77 5.15
CA ILE A 163 4.04 -4.24 6.56
C ILE A 163 3.31 -3.23 7.48
N SER A 164 3.28 -1.96 7.08
CA SER A 164 2.59 -0.86 7.78
C SER A 164 1.07 -0.78 7.50
N ALA A 165 0.52 -1.67 6.68
CA ALA A 165 -0.91 -1.70 6.38
C ALA A 165 -1.74 -1.78 7.66
N LYS A 166 -2.86 -1.04 7.74
CA LYS A 166 -3.71 -0.99 8.93
C LYS A 166 -4.58 -2.24 9.06
N SER A 167 -4.93 -2.84 7.92
CA SER A 167 -5.72 -4.07 7.86
C SER A 167 -5.28 -4.93 6.68
N VAL A 168 -4.47 -5.95 6.97
CA VAL A 168 -4.07 -6.97 5.98
C VAL A 168 -5.30 -7.70 5.44
N ASP A 169 -6.30 -8.00 6.27
CA ASP A 169 -7.51 -8.71 5.83
C ASP A 169 -8.31 -7.91 4.78
N ASN A 170 -8.49 -6.59 5.00
CA ASN A 170 -9.17 -5.74 4.01
C ASN A 170 -8.34 -5.59 2.73
N ALA A 171 -7.01 -5.47 2.86
CA ALA A 171 -6.11 -5.42 1.72
C ALA A 171 -6.16 -6.72 0.89
N VAL A 172 -6.13 -7.89 1.55
CA VAL A 172 -6.27 -9.20 0.89
C VAL A 172 -7.64 -9.32 0.21
N LYS A 173 -8.72 -8.92 0.88
CA LYS A 173 -10.07 -8.94 0.28
C LYS A 173 -10.13 -8.04 -0.97
N ALA A 174 -9.50 -6.86 -0.92
CA ALA A 174 -9.40 -5.97 -2.06
C ALA A 174 -8.59 -6.59 -3.21
N LEU A 175 -7.41 -7.15 -2.91
CA LEU A 175 -6.58 -7.80 -3.93
C LEU A 175 -7.32 -8.98 -4.58
N LYS A 176 -8.02 -9.82 -3.81
CA LYS A 176 -8.85 -10.91 -4.34
C LYS A 176 -9.91 -10.40 -5.32
N ALA A 177 -10.60 -9.31 -4.96
CA ALA A 177 -11.63 -8.72 -5.82
C ALA A 177 -11.08 -8.06 -7.10
N LEU A 178 -9.78 -7.74 -7.15
CA LEU A 178 -9.11 -7.26 -8.36
C LEU A 178 -8.57 -8.43 -9.20
N THR A 179 -8.21 -9.55 -8.57
CA THR A 179 -7.65 -10.72 -9.24
C THR A 179 -8.68 -11.68 -9.82
N GLU A 180 -9.79 -11.91 -9.10
CA GLU A 180 -10.84 -12.91 -9.41
C GLU A 180 -11.95 -12.32 -10.29
#